data_AF-A0A804M8X8-F1
#
_entry.id   AF-A0A804M8X8-F1
#
_cell.length_a   1.000
_cell.length_b   1.000
_cell.length_c   1.000
_cell.angle_alpha   90.00
_cell.angle_beta   90.00
_cell.angle_gamma   90.00
#
_symmetry.space_group_name_H-M   'P 1'
#
loop_
_entity.id
_entity.type
_entity.pdbx_description
1 polymer ?
#
loop_
_entity_poly.entity_id
_entity_poly.type
_entity_poly.pdbx_seq_one_letter_code
_entity_poly.pdbx_strand_id
1 'polypeptide(L)'
;MAQHHGSHSLEVGGVGAGGVELDDDGHAARTGNLWTCFAHIITAVIGCGVLALSWSVAQLGWVGGPVAMLCFAFVTYLSAFLLSHCYRSPASDDGSLKRQRNYTYMDAVRTHLGEKRTWLCGLFQYLNMYGTAIAYTITTATCLRAIVRANCYHSQGHSAPCGAGGDHLYMLLFGAAQAVLSLIPNFHSMAWLSAVAAVMSFTYATIGLGLGLAKTIGDFALKMGRSKEASPEFR
;
A
#
# COMPACT_ATOMS: atom_id res chain seq x y z
N MET A 1 35.87 -35.48 -44.31
CA MET A 1 34.46 -35.68 -44.69
C MET A 1 33.63 -35.05 -43.57
N ALA A 2 33.39 -33.73 -43.65
CA ALA A 2 32.11 -33.10 -44.00
C ALA A 2 31.06 -33.24 -42.87
N GLN A 3 30.81 -32.17 -42.07
CA GLN A 3 29.64 -31.23 -42.13
C GLN A 3 28.28 -31.95 -41.86
N HIS A 4 27.29 -31.46 -41.08
CA HIS A 4 26.80 -30.10 -40.82
C HIS A 4 25.70 -30.10 -39.71
N HIS A 5 25.60 -28.99 -38.97
CA HIS A 5 24.40 -28.29 -38.46
C HIS A 5 23.43 -28.85 -37.39
N GLY A 6 23.21 -28.01 -36.38
CA GLY A 6 22.09 -28.04 -35.43
C GLY A 6 22.14 -26.87 -34.44
N SER A 7 22.21 -25.66 -34.98
CA SER A 7 22.20 -24.37 -34.27
C SER A 7 20.97 -24.20 -33.38
N HIS A 8 21.16 -24.13 -32.06
CA HIS A 8 20.19 -23.52 -31.14
C HIS A 8 20.54 -22.03 -31.03
N SER A 9 19.99 -21.26 -31.95
CA SER A 9 20.06 -19.80 -31.96
C SER A 9 19.41 -19.26 -30.69
N LEU A 10 20.22 -18.84 -29.72
CA LEU A 10 19.86 -17.82 -28.75
C LEU A 10 19.77 -16.51 -29.51
N GLU A 11 18.64 -16.26 -30.18
CA GLU A 11 18.40 -15.00 -30.86
C GLU A 11 18.12 -13.88 -29.84
N VAL A 12 19.19 -13.14 -29.56
CA VAL A 12 19.26 -11.68 -29.58
C VAL A 12 18.28 -10.96 -28.66
N GLY A 13 18.75 -10.71 -27.43
CA GLY A 13 18.39 -9.49 -26.70
C GLY A 13 18.74 -8.30 -27.59
N GLY A 14 17.73 -7.63 -28.12
CA GLY A 14 17.91 -6.47 -28.98
C GLY A 14 18.52 -5.34 -28.16
N VAL A 15 19.77 -5.00 -28.43
CA VAL A 15 20.40 -3.79 -27.89
C VAL A 15 19.73 -2.60 -28.56
N GLY A 16 18.85 -1.91 -27.82
CA GLY A 16 18.28 -0.64 -28.27
C GLY A 16 19.35 0.44 -28.38
N ALA A 17 19.16 1.37 -29.31
CA ALA A 17 20.04 2.53 -29.49
C ALA A 17 20.16 3.31 -28.16
N GLY A 18 21.29 3.14 -27.46
CA GLY A 18 21.54 3.70 -26.13
C GLY A 18 22.09 2.73 -25.07
N GLY A 19 22.36 1.46 -25.39
CA GLY A 19 22.99 0.52 -24.45
C GLY A 19 22.11 0.09 -23.28
N VAL A 20 20.80 0.32 -23.37
CA VAL A 20 19.82 -0.14 -22.39
C VAL A 20 19.45 -1.59 -22.70
N GLU A 21 19.69 -2.50 -21.75
CA GLU A 21 19.25 -3.88 -21.83
C GLU A 21 17.72 -3.93 -21.86
N LEU A 22 17.14 -4.57 -22.88
CA LEU A 22 15.70 -4.68 -23.08
C LEU A 22 15.20 -6.06 -22.64
N ASP A 23 14.05 -6.11 -21.98
CA ASP A 23 13.32 -7.32 -21.59
C ASP A 23 12.68 -7.97 -22.84
N ASP A 24 12.17 -9.20 -22.71
CA ASP A 24 11.58 -10.02 -23.80
C ASP A 24 10.45 -9.32 -24.58
N ASP A 25 9.84 -8.29 -23.98
CA ASP A 25 8.75 -7.48 -24.53
C ASP A 25 9.20 -6.13 -25.12
N GLY A 26 10.52 -5.86 -25.16
CA GLY A 26 11.11 -4.67 -25.77
C GLY A 26 11.18 -3.42 -24.88
N HIS A 27 10.77 -3.52 -23.61
CA HIS A 27 10.91 -2.45 -22.62
C HIS A 27 12.24 -2.55 -21.84
N ALA A 28 12.68 -1.46 -21.20
CA ALA A 28 13.88 -1.48 -20.37
C ALA A 28 13.83 -2.58 -19.29
N ALA A 29 14.94 -3.31 -19.12
CA ALA A 29 15.03 -4.43 -18.19
C ALA A 29 14.69 -4.02 -16.75
N ARG A 30 13.84 -4.82 -16.10
CA ARG A 30 13.47 -4.62 -14.69
C ARG A 30 14.63 -5.07 -13.79
N THR A 31 15.14 -4.17 -12.96
CA THR A 31 16.25 -4.44 -12.03
C THR A 31 15.80 -4.79 -10.60
N GLY A 32 14.48 -4.85 -10.37
CA GLY A 32 13.91 -5.16 -9.05
C GLY A 32 14.11 -6.62 -8.65
N ASN A 33 14.38 -6.87 -7.37
CA ASN A 33 14.49 -8.21 -6.78
C ASN A 33 13.24 -8.53 -5.92
N LEU A 34 13.12 -9.79 -5.46
CA LEU A 34 12.01 -10.22 -4.61
C LEU A 34 11.86 -9.35 -3.35
N TRP A 35 12.97 -8.96 -2.72
CA TRP A 35 12.96 -8.12 -1.52
C TRP A 35 12.36 -6.74 -1.77
N THR A 36 12.73 -6.09 -2.88
CA THR A 36 12.15 -4.80 -3.28
C THR A 36 10.66 -4.93 -3.61
N CYS A 37 10.25 -6.06 -4.21
CA CYS A 37 8.84 -6.34 -4.47
C CYS A 37 8.04 -6.49 -3.17
N PHE A 38 8.53 -7.31 -2.23
CA PHE A 38 7.90 -7.46 -0.91
C PHE A 38 7.83 -6.13 -0.16
N ALA A 39 8.91 -5.35 -0.16
CA ALA A 39 8.95 -4.03 0.46
C ALA A 39 7.88 -3.12 -0.15
N HIS A 40 7.78 -3.05 -1.48
CA HIS A 40 6.76 -2.24 -2.15
C HIS A 40 5.33 -2.67 -1.80
N ILE A 41 5.05 -3.97 -1.76
CA ILE A 41 3.72 -4.48 -1.37
C ILE A 41 3.40 -4.08 0.07
N ILE A 42 4.33 -4.27 1.00
CA ILE A 42 4.13 -3.90 2.41
C ILE A 42 3.88 -2.39 2.53
N THR A 43 4.68 -1.55 1.87
CA THR A 43 4.50 -0.08 1.92
C THR A 43 3.21 0.39 1.26
N ALA A 44 2.69 -0.34 0.27
CA ALA A 44 1.41 -0.02 -0.35
C ALA A 44 0.23 -0.34 0.59
N VAL A 45 0.37 -1.38 1.43
CA VAL A 45 -0.67 -1.82 2.36
C VAL A 45 -0.64 -1.05 3.68
N ILE A 46 0.55 -0.74 4.21
CA ILE A 46 0.70 0.06 5.43
C ILE A 46 0.49 1.54 5.09
N GLY A 47 -0.77 1.97 5.15
CA GLY A 47 -1.19 3.35 4.90
C GLY A 47 -2.31 3.81 5.82
N CYS A 48 -2.97 4.92 5.46
CA CYS A 48 -4.08 5.47 6.25
C CYS A 48 -5.26 4.48 6.41
N GLY A 49 -5.39 3.49 5.51
CA GLY A 49 -6.40 2.44 5.61
C GLY A 49 -6.29 1.61 6.88
N VAL A 50 -5.08 1.38 7.42
CA VAL A 50 -4.87 0.57 8.63
C VAL A 50 -5.48 1.25 9.88
N LEU A 51 -5.53 2.58 9.91
CA LEU A 51 -6.16 3.35 11.00
C LEU A 51 -7.67 3.13 11.04
N ALA A 52 -8.34 3.14 9.89
CA ALA A 52 -9.78 2.88 9.80
C ALA A 52 -10.09 1.38 9.98
N LEU A 53 -9.16 0.51 9.58
CA LEU A 53 -9.27 -0.94 9.73
C LEU A 53 -9.31 -1.33 11.20
N SER A 54 -8.41 -0.77 12.04
CA SER A 54 -8.37 -1.10 13.46
C SER A 54 -9.66 -0.73 14.19
N TRP A 55 -10.25 0.42 13.86
CA TRP A 55 -11.56 0.82 14.37
C TRP A 55 -12.65 -0.17 13.95
N SER A 56 -12.68 -0.55 12.67
CA SER A 56 -13.67 -1.50 12.16
C SER A 56 -13.53 -2.88 12.84
N VAL A 57 -12.30 -3.37 12.99
CA VAL A 57 -11.98 -4.63 13.70
C VAL A 57 -12.39 -4.55 15.17
N ALA A 58 -12.22 -3.40 15.82
CA ALA A 58 -12.67 -3.20 17.20
C ALA A 58 -14.19 -3.34 17.33
N GLN A 59 -14.96 -2.86 16.35
CA GLN A 59 -16.42 -3.01 16.33
C GLN A 59 -16.88 -4.45 16.07
N LEU A 60 -16.11 -5.23 15.30
CA LEU A 60 -16.41 -6.66 15.04
C LEU A 60 -16.08 -7.57 16.24
N GLY A 61 -15.40 -7.04 17.26
CA GLY A 61 -15.02 -7.77 18.46
C GLY A 61 -13.88 -8.77 18.25
N TRP A 62 -13.52 -9.47 19.32
CA TRP A 62 -12.29 -10.28 19.40
C TRP A 62 -12.28 -11.53 18.50
N VAL A 63 -13.44 -12.08 18.14
CA VAL A 63 -13.55 -13.20 17.18
C VAL A 63 -13.82 -12.69 15.77
N GLY A 64 -14.82 -11.83 15.62
CA GLY A 64 -15.28 -11.36 14.31
C GLY A 64 -14.18 -10.61 13.56
N GLY A 65 -13.40 -9.80 14.29
CA GLY A 65 -12.28 -9.05 13.72
C GLY A 65 -11.23 -9.94 13.04
N PRO A 66 -10.56 -10.85 13.78
CA PRO A 66 -9.58 -11.77 13.20
C PRO A 66 -10.14 -12.68 12.09
N VAL A 67 -11.36 -13.20 12.26
CA VAL A 67 -11.99 -14.05 11.23
C VAL A 67 -12.21 -13.25 9.94
N ALA A 68 -12.74 -12.03 10.03
CA ALA A 68 -12.92 -11.17 8.87
C ALA A 68 -11.58 -10.81 8.21
N MET A 69 -10.54 -10.53 9.00
CA MET A 69 -9.18 -10.28 8.48
C MET A 69 -8.64 -11.47 7.68
N LEU A 70 -8.79 -12.70 8.19
CA LEU A 70 -8.37 -13.92 7.49
C LEU A 70 -9.16 -14.16 6.21
N CYS A 71 -10.48 -13.93 6.23
CA CYS A 71 -11.33 -14.03 5.04
C CYS A 71 -10.89 -13.02 3.96
N PHE A 72 -10.69 -11.75 4.31
CA PHE A 72 -10.21 -10.76 3.36
C PHE A 72 -8.81 -11.08 2.83
N ALA A 73 -7.89 -11.53 3.70
CA ALA A 73 -6.56 -11.95 3.28
C ALA A 73 -6.61 -13.11 2.28
N PHE A 74 -7.47 -14.10 2.50
CA PHE A 74 -7.66 -15.21 1.58
C PHE A 74 -8.20 -14.76 0.22
N VAL A 75 -9.21 -13.88 0.20
CA VAL A 75 -9.76 -13.32 -1.04
C VAL A 75 -8.72 -12.50 -1.80
N THR A 76 -7.93 -11.68 -1.11
CA THR A 76 -6.83 -10.90 -1.71
C THR A 76 -5.76 -11.83 -2.28
N TYR A 77 -5.39 -12.89 -1.56
CA TYR A 77 -4.42 -13.89 -2.03
C TYR A 77 -4.91 -14.59 -3.31
N LEU A 78 -6.16 -15.06 -3.34
CA LEU A 78 -6.73 -15.69 -4.53
C LEU A 78 -6.76 -14.73 -5.73
N SER A 79 -7.12 -13.47 -5.48
CA SER A 79 -7.18 -12.44 -6.51
C SER A 79 -5.79 -12.11 -7.08
N ALA A 80 -4.78 -12.00 -6.21
CA ALA A 80 -3.38 -11.80 -6.62
C ALA A 80 -2.84 -12.99 -7.40
N PHE A 81 -3.18 -14.22 -6.99
CA PHE A 81 -2.81 -15.44 -7.68
C PHE A 81 -3.40 -15.46 -9.10
N LEU A 82 -4.70 -15.26 -9.24
CA LEU A 82 -5.37 -15.19 -10.54
C LEU A 82 -4.78 -14.09 -11.43
N LEU A 83 -4.51 -12.91 -10.87
CA LEU A 83 -3.92 -11.81 -11.62
C LEU A 83 -2.50 -12.14 -12.10
N SER A 84 -1.69 -12.81 -11.28
CA SER A 84 -0.35 -13.24 -11.68
C SER A 84 -0.37 -14.24 -12.84
N HIS A 85 -1.40 -15.08 -12.91
CA HIS A 85 -1.62 -15.99 -14.03
C HIS A 85 -2.10 -15.27 -15.30
N CYS A 86 -2.96 -14.26 -15.16
CA CYS A 86 -3.46 -13.45 -16.28
C CYS A 86 -2.49 -12.34 -16.73
N TYR A 87 -1.37 -12.15 -16.02
CA TYR A 87 -0.42 -11.09 -16.31
C TYR A 87 0.29 -11.27 -17.66
N ARG A 88 0.45 -12.52 -18.12
CA ARG A 88 1.15 -12.86 -19.35
C ARG A 88 0.18 -13.50 -20.33
N SER A 89 -0.08 -12.83 -21.46
CA SER A 89 -0.89 -13.42 -22.53
C SER A 89 -0.04 -14.45 -23.29
N PRO A 90 -0.61 -15.62 -23.67
CA PRO A 90 0.09 -16.60 -24.49
C PRO A 90 0.45 -15.99 -25.84
N ALA A 91 1.64 -16.33 -26.35
CA ALA A 91 2.04 -15.95 -27.71
C ALA A 91 1.17 -16.71 -28.72
N SER A 92 0.79 -16.07 -29.82
CA SER A 92 0.10 -16.75 -30.92
C SER A 92 1.03 -17.81 -31.55
N ASP A 93 0.51 -19.01 -31.81
CA ASP A 93 1.27 -20.14 -32.40
C ASP A 93 1.89 -19.83 -33.78
N ASP A 94 1.43 -18.77 -34.44
CA ASP A 94 1.92 -18.23 -35.72
C ASP A 94 3.20 -17.37 -35.59
N GLY A 95 3.66 -17.07 -34.37
CA GLY A 95 4.86 -16.24 -34.15
C GLY A 95 4.70 -14.76 -34.57
N SER A 96 3.52 -14.36 -35.06
CA SER A 96 3.23 -12.98 -35.49
C SER A 96 3.06 -11.99 -34.34
N LEU A 97 2.84 -12.47 -33.10
CA LEU A 97 2.69 -11.63 -31.91
C LEU A 97 3.68 -12.04 -30.82
N LYS A 98 4.65 -11.15 -30.50
CA LYS A 98 5.55 -11.32 -29.34
C LYS A 98 4.72 -11.50 -28.06
N ARG A 99 5.26 -12.24 -27.09
CA ARG A 99 4.68 -12.47 -25.75
C ARG A 99 4.42 -11.15 -25.02
N GLN A 100 3.21 -10.61 -25.13
CA GLN A 100 2.83 -9.33 -24.54
C GLN A 100 2.49 -9.49 -23.05
N ARG A 101 3.08 -8.63 -22.22
CA ARG A 101 2.71 -8.46 -20.80
C ARG A 101 1.65 -7.37 -20.69
N ASN A 102 0.60 -7.65 -19.94
CA ASN A 102 -0.40 -6.64 -19.61
C ASN A 102 0.13 -5.80 -18.43
N TYR A 103 0.63 -4.60 -18.73
CA TYR A 103 1.25 -3.71 -17.75
C TYR A 103 0.26 -3.10 -16.77
N THR A 104 -0.99 -2.94 -17.20
CA THR A 104 -2.06 -2.40 -16.36
C THR A 104 -3.16 -3.44 -16.17
N TYR A 105 -3.83 -3.37 -15.03
CA TYR A 105 -4.98 -4.23 -14.74
C TYR A 105 -6.09 -4.05 -15.79
N MET A 106 -6.28 -2.82 -16.31
CA MET A 106 -7.25 -2.56 -17.37
C MET A 106 -6.88 -3.22 -18.70
N ASP A 107 -5.58 -3.29 -19.06
CA ASP A 107 -5.15 -4.00 -20.28
C ASP A 107 -5.35 -5.52 -20.16
N ALA A 108 -5.12 -6.08 -18.97
CA ALA A 108 -5.39 -7.49 -18.70
C ALA A 108 -6.90 -7.81 -18.80
N VAL A 109 -7.75 -6.92 -18.29
CA VAL A 109 -9.21 -7.07 -18.42
C VAL A 109 -9.66 -6.86 -19.86
N ARG A 110 -9.02 -5.96 -20.62
CA ARG A 110 -9.37 -5.72 -22.03
C ARG A 110 -9.07 -6.92 -22.92
N THR A 111 -7.91 -7.54 -22.72
CA THR A 111 -7.47 -8.70 -23.49
C THR A 111 -8.29 -9.96 -23.20
N HIS A 112 -8.74 -10.16 -21.96
CA HIS A 112 -9.47 -11.38 -21.57
C HIS A 112 -11.00 -11.25 -21.49
N LEU A 113 -11.53 -10.08 -21.14
CA LEU A 113 -12.94 -9.88 -20.75
C LEU A 113 -13.71 -8.91 -21.67
N GLY A 114 -13.02 -8.26 -22.62
CA GLY A 114 -13.60 -7.35 -23.61
C GLY A 114 -13.86 -5.92 -23.10
N GLU A 115 -14.25 -5.02 -24.01
CA GLU A 115 -14.29 -3.58 -23.75
C GLU A 115 -15.33 -3.15 -22.70
N LYS A 116 -16.53 -3.75 -22.70
CA LYS A 116 -17.59 -3.38 -21.74
C LYS A 116 -17.20 -3.64 -20.28
N ARG A 117 -16.54 -4.78 -20.03
CA ARG A 117 -16.07 -5.15 -18.67
C ARG A 117 -14.85 -4.34 -18.26
N THR A 118 -14.02 -3.94 -19.22
CA THR A 118 -12.88 -3.03 -19.00
C THR A 118 -13.36 -1.65 -18.55
N TRP A 119 -14.43 -1.12 -19.15
CA TRP A 119 -14.99 0.16 -18.75
C TRP A 119 -15.50 0.14 -17.30
N LEU A 120 -16.25 -0.90 -16.92
CA LEU A 120 -16.72 -1.08 -15.55
C LEU A 120 -15.55 -1.26 -14.57
N CYS A 121 -14.56 -2.07 -14.92
CA CYS A 121 -13.36 -2.28 -14.13
C CYS A 121 -12.56 -0.98 -13.94
N GLY A 122 -12.41 -0.21 -15.02
CA GLY A 122 -11.76 1.10 -15.00
C GLY A 122 -12.47 2.07 -14.08
N LEU A 123 -13.80 2.13 -14.15
CA LEU A 123 -14.60 2.95 -13.27
C LEU A 123 -14.31 2.64 -11.80
N PHE A 124 -14.32 1.37 -11.39
CA PHE A 124 -13.99 0.99 -10.01
C PHE A 124 -12.54 1.33 -9.63
N GLN A 125 -11.57 1.12 -10.53
CA GLN A 125 -10.17 1.47 -10.29
C GLN A 125 -10.00 2.98 -10.09
N TYR A 126 -10.61 3.81 -10.93
CA TYR A 126 -10.56 5.27 -10.80
C TYR A 126 -11.28 5.76 -9.54
N LEU A 127 -12.45 5.21 -9.23
CA LEU A 127 -13.16 5.53 -7.98
C LEU A 127 -12.33 5.19 -6.74
N ASN A 128 -11.63 4.05 -6.75
CA ASN A 128 -10.74 3.66 -5.68
C ASN A 128 -9.55 4.63 -5.53
N MET A 129 -8.90 5.02 -6.64
CA MET A 129 -7.81 6.00 -6.62
C MET A 129 -8.27 7.38 -6.13
N TYR A 130 -9.44 7.82 -6.59
CA TYR A 130 -10.04 9.08 -6.15
C TYR A 130 -10.41 9.06 -4.67
N GLY A 131 -11.07 7.99 -4.20
CA GLY A 131 -11.40 7.80 -2.79
C GLY A 131 -10.16 7.74 -1.90
N THR A 132 -9.10 7.07 -2.37
CA THR A 132 -7.80 7.01 -1.69
C THR A 132 -7.19 8.41 -1.57
N ALA A 133 -7.19 9.21 -2.64
CA ALA A 133 -6.68 10.58 -2.61
C ALA A 133 -7.43 11.45 -1.58
N ILE A 134 -8.76 11.38 -1.55
CA ILE A 134 -9.59 12.08 -0.55
C ILE A 134 -9.24 11.62 0.86
N ALA A 135 -9.17 10.30 1.09
CA ALA A 135 -8.87 9.73 2.40
C ALA A 135 -7.51 10.20 2.92
N TYR A 136 -6.48 10.22 2.07
CA TYR A 136 -5.16 10.76 2.43
C TYR A 136 -5.23 12.26 2.76
N THR A 137 -5.98 13.06 1.99
CA THR A 137 -6.11 14.49 2.26
C THR A 137 -6.79 14.80 3.58
N ILE A 138 -7.90 14.11 3.87
CA ILE A 138 -8.60 14.25 5.15
C ILE A 138 -7.69 13.79 6.30
N THR A 139 -7.06 12.63 6.16
CA THR A 139 -6.17 12.07 7.20
C THR A 139 -5.03 13.04 7.50
N THR A 140 -4.31 13.52 6.48
CA THR A 140 -3.20 14.46 6.68
C THR A 140 -3.66 15.76 7.34
N ALA A 141 -4.80 16.32 6.94
CA ALA A 141 -5.33 17.53 7.56
C ALA A 141 -5.67 17.31 9.04
N THR A 142 -6.26 16.16 9.39
CA THR A 142 -6.52 15.81 10.80
C THR A 142 -5.24 15.62 11.61
N CYS A 143 -4.20 15.01 11.03
CA CYS A 143 -2.90 14.86 11.68
C CYS A 143 -2.22 16.22 11.90
N LEU A 144 -2.23 17.11 10.90
CA LEU A 144 -1.66 18.45 11.03
C LEU A 144 -2.35 19.26 12.13
N ARG A 145 -3.69 19.20 12.17
CA ARG A 145 -4.47 19.82 13.25
C ARG A 145 -4.06 19.31 14.62
N ALA A 146 -3.89 17.99 14.77
CA ALA A 146 -3.46 17.39 16.03
C ALA A 146 -2.06 17.87 16.45
N ILE A 147 -1.12 17.98 15.49
CA ILE A 147 0.24 18.47 15.74
C ILE A 147 0.23 19.94 16.18
N VAL A 148 -0.47 20.81 15.45
CA VAL A 148 -0.58 22.24 15.79
C VAL A 148 -1.17 22.42 17.18
N ARG A 149 -2.21 21.63 17.49
CA ARG A 149 -2.83 21.64 18.81
C ARG A 149 -1.88 21.16 19.91
N ALA A 150 -1.13 20.09 19.67
CA ALA A 150 -0.14 19.59 20.62
C ALA A 150 0.98 20.62 20.87
N ASN A 151 1.46 21.28 19.82
CA ASN A 151 2.47 22.33 19.93
C ASN A 151 1.94 23.55 20.72
N CYS A 152 0.67 23.91 20.51
CA CYS A 152 0.01 24.96 21.28
C CYS A 152 -0.09 24.62 22.77
N TYR A 153 -0.50 23.39 23.12
CA TYR A 153 -0.54 22.95 24.52
C TYR A 153 0.85 22.87 25.17
N HIS A 154 1.88 22.54 24.39
CA HIS A 154 3.26 22.55 24.88
C HIS A 154 3.76 23.97 25.17
N SER A 155 3.44 24.94 24.32
CA SER A 155 3.90 26.33 24.46
C SER A 155 3.08 27.15 25.46
N GLN A 156 1.75 26.99 25.50
CA GLN A 156 0.84 27.84 26.28
C GLN A 156 0.23 27.13 27.50
N GLY A 157 0.58 25.87 27.73
CA GLY A 157 0.04 25.05 28.81
C GLY A 157 -1.28 24.36 28.46
N HIS A 158 -1.61 23.29 29.20
CA HIS A 158 -2.77 22.42 28.93
C HIS A 158 -4.13 23.13 29.05
N SER A 159 -4.17 24.32 29.68
CA SER A 159 -5.39 25.10 29.92
C SER A 159 -5.62 26.22 28.90
N ALA A 160 -4.76 26.38 27.89
CA ALA A 160 -4.91 27.41 26.87
C ALA A 160 -6.05 27.10 25.88
N PRO A 161 -6.83 28.11 25.43
CA PRO A 161 -7.86 27.93 24.40
C PRO A 161 -7.21 27.78 23.02
N CYS A 162 -6.58 26.62 22.79
CA CYS A 162 -6.00 26.26 21.50
C CYS A 162 -7.14 25.90 20.52
N GLY A 163 -7.66 26.91 19.82
CA GLY A 163 -8.62 26.76 18.75
C GLY A 163 -7.98 26.10 17.53
N ALA A 164 -8.55 24.98 17.08
CA ALA A 164 -8.18 24.35 15.81
C ALA A 164 -8.86 25.11 14.65
N GLY A 165 -8.36 26.30 14.32
CA GLY A 165 -8.78 27.05 13.14
C GLY A 165 -7.95 26.65 11.91
N GLY A 166 -8.55 26.63 10.71
CA GLY A 166 -7.81 26.43 9.45
C GLY A 166 -7.88 25.03 8.82
N ASP A 167 -8.84 24.20 9.21
CA ASP A 167 -9.00 22.83 8.70
C ASP A 167 -9.04 22.74 7.17
N HIS A 168 -9.84 23.60 6.55
CA HIS A 168 -9.96 23.69 5.10
C HIS A 168 -8.67 24.18 4.43
N LEU A 169 -7.88 25.01 5.13
CA LEU A 169 -6.59 25.48 4.62
C LEU A 169 -5.55 24.35 4.61
N TYR A 170 -5.49 23.51 5.65
CA TYR A 170 -4.60 22.36 5.66
C TYR A 170 -4.96 21.31 4.60
N MET A 171 -6.26 21.07 4.38
CA MET A 171 -6.73 20.22 3.28
C MET A 171 -6.33 20.80 1.91
N LEU A 172 -6.50 22.11 1.71
CA LEU A 172 -6.15 22.79 0.47
C LEU A 172 -4.64 22.77 0.21
N LEU A 173 -3.83 23.08 1.23
CA LEU A 173 -2.36 23.07 1.15
C LEU A 173 -1.83 21.68 0.81
N PHE A 174 -2.35 20.63 1.45
CA PHE A 174 -1.94 19.27 1.15
C PHE A 174 -2.39 18.81 -0.24
N GLY A 175 -3.61 19.17 -0.66
CA GLY A 175 -4.08 18.92 -2.02
C GLY A 175 -3.24 19.62 -3.09
N ALA A 176 -2.81 20.87 -2.83
CA ALA A 176 -1.89 21.59 -3.69
C ALA A 176 -0.52 20.89 -3.77
N ALA A 177 0.02 20.44 -2.63
CA ALA A 177 1.26 19.66 -2.62
C ALA A 177 1.13 18.33 -3.40
N GLN A 178 0.00 17.62 -3.27
CA GLN A 178 -0.28 16.42 -4.07
C GLN A 178 -0.31 16.73 -5.58
N ALA A 179 -0.92 17.85 -5.98
CA ALA A 179 -0.95 18.28 -7.38
C ALA A 179 0.47 18.59 -7.90
N VAL A 180 1.29 19.30 -7.11
CA VAL A 180 2.69 19.58 -7.45
C VAL A 180 3.53 18.30 -7.55
N LEU A 181 3.38 17.37 -6.62
CA LEU A 181 4.07 16.08 -6.66
C LEU A 181 3.64 15.23 -7.87
N SER A 182 2.38 15.34 -8.30
CA SER A 182 1.88 14.67 -9.51
C SER A 182 2.50 15.21 -10.80
N LEU A 183 3.10 16.41 -10.77
CA LEU A 183 3.81 17.00 -11.91
C LEU A 183 5.25 16.52 -12.05
N ILE A 184 5.77 15.69 -11.12
CA ILE A 184 7.15 15.18 -11.17
C ILE A 184 7.19 13.85 -11.94
N PRO A 185 7.74 13.79 -13.18
CA PRO A 185 7.61 12.61 -14.05
C PRO A 185 8.71 11.56 -13.87
N ASN A 186 9.56 11.66 -12.83
CA ASN A 186 10.76 10.83 -12.71
C ASN A 186 10.61 9.66 -11.72
N PHE A 187 10.50 8.44 -12.24
CA PHE A 187 10.44 7.18 -11.49
C PHE A 187 11.66 6.95 -10.57
N HIS A 188 12.86 7.40 -10.96
CA HIS A 188 14.06 7.31 -10.12
C HIS A 188 13.99 8.26 -8.89
N SER A 189 13.18 9.32 -8.98
CA SER A 189 12.93 10.27 -7.90
C SER A 189 11.85 9.82 -6.91
N MET A 190 11.25 8.64 -7.09
CA MET A 190 10.17 8.13 -6.23
C MET A 190 10.62 7.01 -5.29
N ALA A 191 11.79 6.39 -5.53
CA ALA A 191 12.31 5.33 -4.68
C ALA A 191 12.61 5.84 -3.25
N TRP A 192 13.14 7.06 -3.12
CA TRP A 192 13.39 7.66 -1.81
C TRP A 192 12.09 7.95 -1.04
N LEU A 193 11.01 8.34 -1.73
CA LEU A 193 9.70 8.54 -1.12
C LEU A 193 9.14 7.23 -0.56
N SER A 194 9.27 6.13 -1.32
CA SER A 194 8.88 4.81 -0.84
C SER A 194 9.70 4.38 0.39
N ALA A 195 11.00 4.68 0.41
CA ALA A 195 11.86 4.37 1.56
C ALA A 195 11.46 5.17 2.81
N VAL A 196 11.22 6.47 2.68
CA VAL A 196 10.72 7.30 3.79
C VAL A 196 9.37 6.83 4.28
N ALA A 197 8.44 6.50 3.36
CA ALA A 197 7.13 5.96 3.71
C ALA A 197 7.25 4.64 4.49
N ALA A 198 8.17 3.76 4.11
CA ALA A 198 8.47 2.53 4.84
C ALA A 198 8.94 2.82 6.28
N VAL A 199 9.93 3.71 6.44
CA VAL A 199 10.48 4.07 7.75
C VAL A 199 9.40 4.68 8.66
N MET A 200 8.60 5.61 8.14
CA MET A 200 7.49 6.21 8.87
C MET A 200 6.43 5.17 9.27
N SER A 201 6.14 4.23 8.37
CA SER A 201 5.19 3.14 8.61
C SER A 201 5.63 2.21 9.74
N PHE A 202 6.90 1.79 9.73
CA PHE A 202 7.46 1.00 10.83
C PHE A 202 7.46 1.77 12.15
N THR A 203 7.80 3.06 12.12
CA THR A 203 7.80 3.91 13.32
C THR A 203 6.40 4.06 13.90
N TYR A 204 5.39 4.31 13.06
CA TYR A 204 4.01 4.38 13.50
C TYR A 204 3.52 3.04 14.08
N ALA A 205 3.82 1.93 13.40
CA ALA A 205 3.43 0.59 13.86
C ALA A 205 4.08 0.23 15.21
N THR A 206 5.36 0.56 15.41
CA THR A 206 6.05 0.27 16.68
C THR A 206 5.54 1.12 17.83
N ILE A 207 5.26 2.41 17.60
CA ILE A 207 4.64 3.29 18.60
C ILE A 207 3.24 2.78 18.96
N GLY A 208 2.42 2.45 17.96
CA GLY A 208 1.07 1.91 18.17
C GLY A 208 1.07 0.60 18.95
N LEU A 209 1.97 -0.33 18.58
CA LEU A 209 2.15 -1.60 19.29
C LEU A 209 2.64 -1.38 20.73
N GLY A 210 3.62 -0.52 20.93
CA GLY A 210 4.19 -0.22 22.24
C GLY A 210 3.16 0.37 23.20
N LEU A 211 2.41 1.38 22.75
CA LEU A 211 1.34 1.99 23.54
C LEU A 211 0.19 1.00 23.82
N GLY A 212 -0.17 0.17 22.84
CA GLY A 212 -1.18 -0.87 22.99
C GLY A 212 -0.80 -1.92 24.04
N LEU A 213 0.43 -2.45 23.95
CA LEU A 213 0.96 -3.43 24.91
C LEU A 213 1.11 -2.84 26.31
N ALA A 214 1.63 -1.61 26.43
CA ALA A 214 1.76 -0.96 27.72
C ALA A 214 0.40 -0.79 28.41
N LYS A 215 -0.63 -0.42 27.65
CA LYS A 215 -1.99 -0.27 28.17
C LYS A 215 -2.59 -1.61 28.62
N THR A 216 -2.45 -2.68 27.84
CA THR A 216 -3.01 -3.99 28.21
C THR A 216 -2.35 -4.58 29.46
N ILE A 217 -1.02 -4.44 29.58
CA ILE A 217 -0.28 -4.87 30.76
C ILE A 217 -0.71 -4.05 31.99
N GLY A 218 -0.86 -2.72 31.84
CA GLY A 218 -1.34 -1.85 32.92
C GLY A 218 -2.75 -2.21 33.38
N ASP A 219 -3.68 -2.38 32.45
CA ASP A 219 -5.07 -2.76 32.76
C ASP A 219 -5.13 -4.15 33.44
N PHE A 220 -4.27 -5.10 33.03
CA PHE A 220 -4.15 -6.42 33.66
C PHE A 220 -3.61 -6.33 35.09
N ALA A 221 -2.55 -5.53 35.31
CA ALA A 221 -1.97 -5.31 36.64
C ALA A 221 -2.97 -4.67 37.61
N LEU A 222 -3.71 -3.65 37.15
CA LEU A 222 -4.77 -3.01 37.95
C LEU A 222 -5.90 -3.98 38.30
N LYS A 223 -6.32 -4.82 37.34
CA LYS A 223 -7.36 -5.84 37.59
C LYS A 223 -6.91 -6.88 38.60
N MET A 224 -5.67 -7.35 38.54
CA MET A 224 -5.12 -8.29 39.53
C MET A 224 -4.96 -7.66 40.92
N GLY A 225 -4.52 -6.40 41.01
CA GLY A 225 -4.47 -5.65 42.27
C GLY A 225 -5.84 -5.55 42.95
N ARG A 226 -6.86 -5.14 42.18
CA ARG A 226 -8.26 -5.08 42.67
C ARG A 226 -8.81 -6.46 43.08
N SER A 227 -8.41 -7.53 42.41
CA SER A 227 -8.82 -8.89 42.78
C SER A 227 -8.18 -9.38 44.07
N LYS A 228 -6.98 -8.89 44.42
CA LYS A 228 -6.34 -9.21 45.71
C LYS A 228 -6.93 -8.42 46.87
N GLU A 229 -7.29 -7.15 46.67
CA GLU A 229 -8.00 -6.36 47.70
C GLU A 229 -9.45 -6.82 47.92
N ALA A 230 -10.12 -7.35 46.89
CA ALA A 230 -11.47 -7.89 47.00
C ALA A 230 -11.55 -9.28 47.65
N SER A 231 -10.42 -9.87 48.05
CA SER A 231 -10.37 -11.12 48.82
C SER A 231 -9.74 -10.92 50.21
N PRO A 232 -10.40 -10.19 51.14
CA PRO A 232 -10.00 -10.16 52.54
C PRO A 232 -10.95 -11.04 53.39
N GLU A 233 -11.16 -12.31 53.04
CA GLU A 233 -11.79 -13.27 53.97
C GLU A 233 -11.29 -14.69 53.68
N PHE A 234 -10.20 -15.08 54.36
CA PHE A 234 -10.07 -16.33 55.11
C PHE A 234 -8.66 -16.37 55.73
N ARG A 235 -8.50 -15.79 56.93
CA ARG A 235 -7.41 -16.13 57.85
C ARG A 235 -7.98 -16.17 59.26
#